data_AF-A0A2U3YXE1-F1
#
_entry.id   AF-A0A2U3YXE1-F1
#
_cell.length_a   1.000
_cell.length_b   1.000
_cell.length_c   1.000
_cell.angle_alpha   90.00
_cell.angle_beta   90.00
_cell.angle_gamma   90.00
#
_symmetry.space_group_name_H-M   'P 1'
#
loop_
_entity.id
_entity.type
_entity.pdbx_description
1 polymer ?
#
loop_
_entity_poly.entity_id
_entity_poly.type
_entity_poly.pdbx_seq_one_letter_code
_entity_poly.pdbx_strand_id
1 'polypeptide(L)'
;MPETQSSRQDPRRRKKKQPVCRTVSQICPPPRRPLTVADIRPGMENERLGVVRDSMFQNPLIVKAELGKPRERSCSLPGIDFNYGLYTRGLDGGVPEAIGHWNVFKQQPTCPHELTRNYIAMNRGAVKAGLVTARENFLYRQLNDIRISDQDDRRVKRELPPLPPNMTFGTPAR
;
A
#
# COMPACT_ATOMS: atom_id res chain seq x y z
N MET A 1 -10.13 -23.25 60.74
CA MET A 1 -10.88 -23.37 59.47
C MET A 1 -10.31 -22.35 58.49
N PRO A 2 -9.92 -22.77 57.28
CA PRO A 2 -8.91 -22.11 56.45
C PRO A 2 -9.47 -20.99 55.56
N GLU A 3 -8.56 -20.12 55.11
CA GLU A 3 -8.78 -19.04 54.15
C GLU A 3 -9.09 -19.57 52.74
N THR A 4 -10.12 -19.02 52.10
CA THR A 4 -10.46 -19.31 50.71
C THR A 4 -9.90 -18.23 49.80
N GLN A 5 -8.66 -18.42 49.34
CA GLN A 5 -8.15 -17.72 48.17
C GLN A 5 -8.82 -18.31 46.92
N SER A 6 -9.69 -17.55 46.26
CA SER A 6 -10.19 -17.90 44.92
C SER A 6 -9.80 -16.81 43.93
N SER A 7 -8.82 -17.17 43.11
CA SER A 7 -8.23 -16.41 42.02
C SER A 7 -9.28 -15.78 41.10
N ARG A 8 -9.24 -14.45 40.94
CA ARG A 8 -9.94 -13.75 39.86
C ARG A 8 -9.23 -14.09 38.55
N GLN A 9 -9.87 -14.88 37.70
CA GLN A 9 -9.44 -15.08 36.32
C GLN A 9 -9.76 -13.83 35.49
N ASP A 10 -8.72 -13.22 34.92
CA ASP A 10 -8.80 -12.09 34.00
C ASP A 10 -9.12 -12.58 32.57
N PRO A 11 -10.25 -12.22 31.94
CA PRO A 11 -10.57 -12.68 30.59
C PRO A 11 -10.22 -11.60 29.56
N ARG A 12 -8.95 -11.18 29.44
CA ARG A 12 -8.56 -10.24 28.38
C ARG A 12 -7.15 -10.48 27.82
N ARG A 13 -7.02 -11.51 26.98
CA ARG A 13 -5.99 -11.54 25.92
C ARG A 13 -6.65 -11.70 24.56
N ARG A 14 -7.19 -10.61 24.01
CA ARG A 14 -7.50 -10.52 22.58
C ARG A 14 -6.18 -10.62 21.81
N LYS A 15 -5.89 -11.80 21.25
CA LYS A 15 -4.78 -11.99 20.30
C LYS A 15 -5.03 -11.02 19.13
N LYS A 16 -4.15 -10.03 18.94
CA LYS A 16 -4.14 -9.19 17.73
C LYS A 16 -3.98 -10.12 16.53
N LYS A 17 -5.03 -10.29 15.72
CA LYS A 17 -4.92 -11.01 14.45
C LYS A 17 -3.95 -10.22 13.57
N GLN A 18 -2.86 -10.86 13.18
CA GLN A 18 -1.89 -10.26 12.27
C GLN A 18 -2.59 -9.88 10.95
N PRO A 19 -2.21 -8.77 10.31
CA PRO A 19 -2.74 -8.44 8.99
C PRO A 19 -2.38 -9.57 8.03
N VAL A 20 -3.39 -10.23 7.48
CA VAL A 20 -3.20 -11.26 6.46
C VAL A 20 -2.80 -10.52 5.18
N CYS A 21 -1.49 -10.39 4.94
CA CYS A 21 -0.97 -9.96 3.66
C CYS A 21 -1.33 -11.04 2.63
N ARG A 22 -2.40 -10.79 1.86
CA ARG A 22 -2.74 -11.64 0.71
C ARG A 22 -1.67 -11.44 -0.34
N THR A 23 -1.03 -12.52 -0.78
CA THR A 23 -0.05 -12.46 -1.87
C THR A 23 -0.75 -12.00 -3.16
N VAL A 24 -0.01 -11.37 -4.07
CA VAL A 24 -0.53 -10.90 -5.37
C VAL A 24 -1.22 -12.04 -6.13
N SER A 25 -0.76 -13.28 -5.97
CA SER A 25 -1.38 -14.49 -6.55
C SER A 25 -2.75 -14.85 -5.96
N GLN A 26 -3.08 -14.40 -4.74
CA GLN A 26 -4.40 -14.56 -4.11
C GLN A 26 -5.38 -13.45 -4.52
N ILE A 27 -4.85 -12.29 -4.94
CA ILE A 27 -5.63 -11.15 -5.42
C ILE A 27 -5.89 -11.29 -6.93
N CYS A 28 -4.87 -11.73 -7.67
CA CYS A 28 -4.88 -11.95 -9.11
C CYS A 28 -4.45 -13.40 -9.37
N PRO A 29 -5.39 -14.32 -9.62
CA PRO A 29 -5.03 -15.66 -10.04
C PRO A 29 -4.22 -15.63 -11.34
N PRO A 30 -3.35 -16.63 -11.56
CA PRO A 30 -2.50 -16.65 -12.74
C PRO A 30 -3.34 -16.64 -14.02
N PRO A 31 -2.83 -16.01 -15.10
CA PRO A 31 -3.51 -16.05 -16.39
C PRO A 31 -3.75 -17.51 -16.80
N ARG A 32 -4.99 -17.85 -17.17
CA ARG A 32 -5.29 -19.19 -17.67
C ARG A 32 -4.55 -19.43 -18.97
N ARG A 33 -4.23 -20.70 -19.21
CA ARG A 33 -3.67 -21.18 -20.48
C ARG A 33 -4.64 -20.80 -21.63
N PRO A 34 -4.12 -20.50 -22.82
CA PRO A 34 -4.97 -20.18 -23.97
C PRO A 34 -5.91 -21.34 -24.28
N LEU A 35 -7.09 -21.00 -24.82
CA LEU A 35 -8.07 -22.00 -25.28
C LEU A 35 -7.42 -22.92 -26.31
N THR A 36 -7.72 -24.21 -26.23
CA THR A 36 -7.29 -25.23 -27.20
C THR A 36 -8.48 -25.75 -28.00
N VAL A 37 -8.24 -26.54 -29.06
CA VAL A 37 -9.32 -27.12 -29.87
C VAL A 37 -10.30 -27.95 -29.04
N ALA A 38 -9.82 -28.62 -27.98
CA ALA A 38 -10.65 -29.43 -27.09
C ALA A 38 -11.63 -28.61 -26.23
N ASP A 39 -11.35 -27.32 -26.02
CA ASP A 39 -12.15 -26.45 -25.15
C ASP A 39 -13.29 -25.74 -25.89
N ILE A 40 -13.37 -25.90 -27.23
CA ILE A 40 -14.36 -25.24 -28.07
C ILE A 40 -15.71 -25.93 -27.90
N ARG A 41 -16.73 -25.15 -27.54
CA ARG A 41 -18.12 -25.62 -27.49
C ARG A 41 -18.82 -25.35 -28.82
N PRO A 42 -19.80 -26.18 -29.22
CA PRO A 42 -20.62 -25.92 -30.40
C PRO A 42 -21.21 -24.50 -30.39
N GLY A 43 -20.97 -23.74 -31.46
CA GLY A 43 -21.35 -22.34 -31.61
C GLY A 43 -20.24 -21.31 -31.33
N MET A 44 -19.09 -21.75 -30.82
CA MET A 44 -17.88 -20.91 -30.66
C MET A 44 -16.96 -20.97 -31.89
N GLU A 45 -17.12 -22.01 -32.71
CA GLU A 45 -16.40 -22.18 -33.96
C GLU A 45 -16.81 -21.15 -35.02
N ASN A 46 -15.86 -20.79 -35.87
CA ASN A 46 -16.14 -20.04 -37.10
C ASN A 46 -16.13 -21.01 -38.26
N GLU A 47 -16.91 -20.75 -39.31
CA GLU A 47 -16.73 -21.41 -40.59
C GLU A 47 -15.34 -21.07 -41.13
N ARG A 48 -14.51 -22.11 -41.30
CA ARG A 48 -13.11 -21.97 -41.71
C ARG A 48 -12.77 -23.01 -42.75
N LEU A 49 -11.92 -22.62 -43.69
CA LEU A 49 -11.32 -23.51 -44.66
C LEU A 49 -9.92 -23.92 -44.18
N GLY A 50 -9.61 -25.22 -44.23
CA GLY A 50 -8.30 -25.77 -43.89
C GLY A 50 -8.16 -26.31 -42.46
N VAL A 51 -6.92 -26.64 -42.09
CA VAL A 51 -6.58 -27.30 -40.81
C VAL A 51 -6.61 -26.30 -39.65
N VAL A 52 -7.43 -26.61 -38.65
CA VAL A 52 -7.55 -25.83 -37.41
C VAL A 52 -6.38 -26.14 -36.46
N ARG A 53 -5.72 -25.11 -35.92
CA ARG A 53 -4.58 -25.21 -34.99
C ARG A 53 -4.88 -24.55 -33.66
N ASP A 54 -4.29 -25.03 -32.56
CA ASP A 54 -4.49 -24.46 -31.21
C ASP A 54 -4.11 -22.98 -31.10
N SER A 55 -3.05 -22.57 -31.79
CA SER A 55 -2.60 -21.17 -31.83
C SER A 55 -3.65 -20.19 -32.36
N MET A 56 -4.62 -20.67 -33.16
CA MET A 56 -5.71 -19.84 -33.67
C MET A 56 -6.70 -19.41 -32.58
N PHE A 57 -6.69 -20.06 -31.41
CA PHE A 57 -7.58 -19.77 -30.27
C PHE A 57 -6.88 -18.99 -29.17
N GLN A 58 -5.58 -18.73 -29.32
CA GLN A 58 -4.82 -17.87 -28.42
C GLN A 58 -5.26 -16.41 -28.50
N ASN A 59 -5.73 -15.95 -29.67
CA ASN A 59 -6.30 -14.62 -29.82
C ASN A 59 -7.82 -14.65 -29.57
N PRO A 60 -8.32 -14.04 -28.48
CA PRO A 60 -9.73 -14.11 -28.14
C PRO A 60 -10.62 -13.32 -29.11
N LEU A 61 -10.07 -12.46 -30.00
CA LEU A 61 -10.85 -11.71 -30.99
C LEU A 61 -11.21 -12.57 -32.21
N ILE A 62 -10.49 -13.67 -32.42
CA ILE A 62 -10.69 -14.61 -33.52
C ILE A 62 -11.77 -15.64 -33.17
N VAL A 63 -12.05 -15.85 -31.88
CA VAL A 63 -13.08 -16.79 -31.40
C VAL A 63 -14.45 -16.13 -31.44
N LYS A 64 -15.46 -16.86 -31.96
CA LYS A 64 -16.83 -16.37 -32.00
C LYS A 64 -17.39 -16.31 -30.58
N ALA A 65 -18.05 -15.20 -30.25
CA ALA A 65 -18.71 -15.08 -28.95
C ALA A 65 -19.98 -15.94 -28.91
N GLU A 66 -20.20 -16.66 -27.81
CA GLU A 66 -21.43 -17.39 -27.57
C GLU A 66 -22.62 -16.40 -27.46
N LEU A 67 -23.68 -16.62 -28.24
CA LEU A 67 -24.85 -15.74 -28.22
C LEU A 67 -25.56 -15.85 -26.86
N GLY A 68 -25.86 -14.70 -26.25
CA GLY A 68 -26.53 -14.64 -24.95
C GLY A 68 -25.63 -14.90 -23.74
N LYS A 69 -24.33 -15.18 -23.93
CA LYS A 69 -23.38 -15.28 -22.82
C LYS A 69 -22.33 -14.17 -22.89
N PRO A 70 -21.85 -13.67 -21.73
CA PRO A 70 -20.71 -12.78 -21.70
C PRO A 70 -19.47 -13.48 -22.27
N ARG A 71 -18.62 -12.70 -22.95
CA ARG A 71 -17.34 -13.20 -23.47
C ARG A 71 -16.47 -13.72 -22.33
N GLU A 72 -16.08 -14.98 -22.40
CA GLU A 72 -15.15 -15.56 -21.43
C GLU A 72 -13.79 -14.85 -21.53
N ARG A 73 -13.27 -14.36 -20.39
CA ARG A 73 -11.92 -13.80 -20.28
C ARG A 73 -11.01 -14.88 -19.68
N SER A 74 -9.77 -14.97 -20.13
CA SER A 74 -8.78 -15.98 -19.72
C SER A 74 -8.26 -15.82 -18.28
N CYS A 75 -9.02 -15.22 -17.37
CA CYS A 75 -8.69 -15.17 -15.96
C CYS A 75 -9.43 -16.29 -15.22
N SER A 76 -8.74 -16.95 -14.27
CA SER A 76 -9.46 -17.77 -13.31
C SER A 76 -10.23 -16.82 -12.41
N LEU A 77 -11.52 -17.04 -12.21
CA LEU A 77 -12.25 -16.29 -11.20
C LEU A 77 -12.06 -16.98 -9.84
N PRO A 78 -12.02 -16.21 -8.74
CA PRO A 78 -12.16 -16.79 -7.41
C PRO A 78 -13.50 -17.54 -7.31
N GLY A 79 -13.56 -18.53 -6.40
CA GLY A 79 -14.69 -19.47 -6.30
C GLY A 79 -16.04 -18.80 -6.03
N ILE A 80 -17.12 -19.59 -6.09
CA ILE A 80 -18.50 -19.10 -5.98
C ILE A 80 -18.78 -18.34 -4.66
N ASP A 81 -18.05 -18.67 -3.59
CA ASP A 81 -18.17 -18.03 -2.28
C ASP A 81 -17.45 -16.67 -2.18
N PHE A 82 -16.81 -16.22 -3.26
CA PHE A 82 -16.12 -14.94 -3.30
C PHE A 82 -17.08 -13.80 -3.68
N ASN A 83 -17.18 -12.83 -2.79
CA ASN A 83 -17.92 -11.59 -3.04
C ASN A 83 -16.98 -10.56 -3.68
N TYR A 84 -17.33 -10.12 -4.89
CA TYR A 84 -16.61 -9.06 -5.59
C TYR A 84 -16.92 -7.69 -5.00
N GLY A 85 -15.96 -6.76 -5.13
CA GLY A 85 -16.07 -5.39 -4.61
C GLY A 85 -15.26 -5.17 -3.33
N LEU A 86 -15.12 -3.90 -2.95
CA LEU A 86 -14.44 -3.51 -1.72
C LEU A 86 -15.42 -3.66 -0.55
N TYR A 87 -15.11 -4.56 0.39
CA TYR A 87 -15.87 -4.68 1.62
C TYR A 87 -15.33 -3.70 2.66
N THR A 88 -16.05 -2.61 2.89
CA THR A 88 -15.76 -1.67 3.98
C THR A 88 -16.17 -2.32 5.29
N ARG A 89 -15.21 -2.95 5.97
CA ARG A 89 -15.42 -3.47 7.32
C ARG A 89 -15.61 -2.30 8.28
N GLY A 90 -16.78 -2.21 8.90
CA GLY A 90 -16.98 -1.42 10.10
C GLY A 90 -16.17 -2.02 11.24
N LEU A 91 -14.87 -1.71 11.29
CA LEU A 91 -14.01 -2.02 12.43
C LEU A 91 -14.30 -1.08 13.60
N ASP A 92 -14.91 0.07 13.29
CA ASP A 92 -15.31 1.08 14.24
C ASP A 92 -16.55 0.56 14.99
N GLY A 93 -16.56 0.66 16.31
CA GLY A 93 -17.68 0.30 17.19
C GLY A 93 -18.90 1.21 17.04
N GLY A 94 -19.04 1.86 15.89
CA GLY A 94 -20.15 2.70 15.49
C GLY A 94 -20.30 3.97 16.33
N VAL A 95 -21.54 4.48 16.35
CA VAL A 95 -21.95 5.65 17.12
C VAL A 95 -21.54 5.61 18.60
N PRO A 96 -21.70 4.48 19.34
CA PRO A 96 -21.34 4.50 20.76
C PRO A 96 -19.83 4.58 21.00
N GLU A 97 -18.98 4.03 20.12
CA GLU A 97 -17.53 4.23 20.25
C GLU A 97 -17.15 5.69 19.95
N ALA A 98 -17.77 6.31 18.94
CA ALA A 98 -17.53 7.70 18.58
C ALA A 98 -17.94 8.71 19.68
N ILE A 99 -19.10 8.49 20.33
CA ILE A 99 -19.58 9.38 21.40
C ILE A 99 -18.90 9.07 22.74
N GLY A 100 -18.66 7.78 23.02
CA GLY A 100 -18.20 7.31 24.33
C GLY A 100 -16.68 7.41 24.55
N HIS A 101 -15.88 7.60 23.50
CA HIS A 101 -14.43 7.65 23.61
C HIS A 101 -13.86 8.92 22.98
N TRP A 102 -13.37 9.84 23.81
CA TRP A 102 -12.57 10.97 23.34
C TRP A 102 -11.14 10.51 23.06
N ASN A 103 -10.91 9.90 21.90
CA ASN A 103 -9.57 9.60 21.43
C ASN A 103 -8.86 10.92 21.07
N VAL A 104 -8.26 11.59 22.06
CA VAL A 104 -7.31 12.67 21.80
C VAL A 104 -6.18 12.06 20.98
N PHE A 105 -5.96 12.58 19.76
CA PHE A 105 -4.77 12.25 18.99
C PHE A 105 -3.55 12.58 19.85
N LYS A 106 -2.94 11.57 20.46
CA LYS A 106 -1.65 11.73 21.11
C LYS A 106 -0.69 11.99 19.97
N GLN A 107 -0.21 13.22 19.87
CA GLN A 107 0.90 13.53 18.97
C GLN A 107 1.95 12.46 19.22
N GLN A 108 2.19 11.61 18.22
CA GLN A 108 3.36 10.76 18.28
C GLN A 108 4.53 11.71 18.51
N PRO A 109 5.40 11.47 19.51
CA PRO A 109 6.61 12.25 19.61
C PRO A 109 7.25 12.18 18.24
N THR A 110 7.35 13.32 17.57
CA THR A 110 7.92 13.43 16.23
C THR A 110 9.18 12.59 16.27
N CYS A 111 9.23 11.52 15.47
CA CYS A 111 10.42 10.69 15.36
C CYS A 111 11.61 11.65 15.25
N PRO A 112 12.70 11.46 16.02
CA PRO A 112 13.79 12.41 16.05
C PRO A 112 14.25 12.63 14.61
N HIS A 113 13.82 13.76 14.04
CA HIS A 113 14.09 14.05 12.65
C HIS A 113 15.60 14.26 12.61
N GLU A 114 16.31 13.45 11.84
CA GLU A 114 17.73 13.69 11.63
C GLU A 114 17.85 15.08 11.01
N LEU A 115 18.35 16.04 11.79
CA LEU A 115 18.51 17.41 11.35
C LEU A 115 19.27 17.44 10.01
N THR A 116 18.77 18.23 9.06
CA THR A 116 19.35 18.33 7.72
C THR A 116 20.82 18.76 7.81
N ARG A 117 21.71 18.06 7.10
CA ARG A 117 23.14 18.39 7.05
C ARG A 117 23.39 19.73 6.35
N ASN A 118 24.25 20.56 6.93
CA ASN A 118 24.65 21.85 6.35
C ASN A 118 25.89 21.70 5.44
N TYR A 119 25.67 21.27 4.20
CA TYR A 119 26.78 21.10 3.24
C TYR A 119 27.53 22.40 2.93
N ILE A 120 26.88 23.56 3.01
CA ILE A 120 27.51 24.86 2.74
C ILE A 120 28.56 25.18 3.81
N ALA A 121 28.19 25.02 5.09
CA ALA A 121 29.10 25.23 6.20
C ALA A 121 30.26 24.22 6.18
N MET A 122 29.98 22.93 5.94
CA MET A 122 31.02 21.91 5.83
C MET A 122 32.00 22.19 4.69
N ASN A 123 31.51 22.51 3.49
CA ASN A 123 32.38 22.81 2.34
C ASN A 123 33.21 24.07 2.57
N ARG A 124 32.63 25.12 3.18
CA ARG A 124 33.39 26.32 3.58
C ARG A 124 34.50 25.98 4.58
N GLY A 125 34.24 25.10 5.54
CA GLY A 125 35.23 24.61 6.49
C GLY A 125 36.35 23.81 5.83
N ALA A 126 36.00 22.91 4.91
CA ALA A 126 36.98 22.12 4.15
C ALA A 126 37.91 23.02 3.32
N VAL A 127 37.36 24.00 2.61
CA VAL A 127 38.15 24.97 1.84
C VAL A 127 39.07 25.79 2.76
N LYS A 128 38.57 26.21 3.94
CA LYS A 128 39.39 26.90 4.95
C LYS A 128 40.52 26.02 5.50
N ALA A 129 40.31 24.71 5.57
CA ALA A 129 41.33 23.73 5.96
C ALA A 129 42.29 23.37 4.82
N GLY A 130 42.14 23.97 3.64
CA GLY A 130 42.99 23.69 2.46
C GLY A 130 42.65 22.40 1.73
N LEU A 131 41.48 21.79 2.02
CA LEU A 131 41.02 20.57 1.36
C LEU A 131 40.27 20.92 0.06
N VAL A 132 40.88 20.62 -1.07
CA VAL A 132 40.36 21.00 -2.40
C VAL A 132 39.91 19.77 -3.19
N THR A 133 40.38 18.58 -2.83
CA THR A 133 40.03 17.34 -3.54
C THR A 133 38.63 16.85 -3.16
N ALA A 134 37.91 16.21 -4.09
CA ALA A 134 36.59 15.65 -3.81
C ALA A 134 36.61 14.58 -2.70
N ARG A 135 37.66 13.73 -2.68
CA ARG A 135 37.85 12.68 -1.67
C ARG A 135 38.08 13.27 -0.27
N GLU A 136 38.87 14.33 -0.18
CA GLU A 136 39.13 15.05 1.06
C GLU A 136 37.86 15.70 1.60
N ASN A 137 37.08 16.35 0.72
CA ASN A 137 35.78 16.92 1.09
C ASN A 137 34.80 15.86 1.61
N PHE A 138 34.79 14.67 1.03
CA PHE A 138 33.97 13.56 1.54
C PHE A 138 34.39 13.15 2.96
N LEU A 139 35.70 12.94 3.18
CA LEU A 139 36.24 12.60 4.50
C LEU A 139 35.97 13.73 5.53
N TYR A 140 36.10 14.98 5.11
CA TYR A 140 35.84 16.13 5.97
C TYR A 140 34.37 16.18 6.42
N ARG A 141 33.42 15.89 5.53
CA ARG A 141 31.98 15.81 5.87
C ARG A 141 31.67 14.65 6.82
N GLN A 142 32.41 13.55 6.73
CA GLN A 142 32.24 12.42 7.62
C GLN A 142 32.77 12.71 9.03
N LEU A 143 33.88 13.46 9.14
CA LEU A 143 34.49 13.85 10.41
C LEU A 143 33.81 15.06 11.06
N ASN A 144 33.25 15.98 10.27
CA ASN A 144 32.67 17.24 10.74
C ASN A 144 31.18 17.31 10.36
N ASP A 145 30.32 16.64 11.14
CA ASP A 145 28.86 16.62 10.92
C ASP A 145 28.19 17.88 11.50
N ILE A 146 28.16 18.97 10.72
CA ILE A 146 27.43 20.21 11.03
C ILE A 146 25.97 20.09 10.54
N ARG A 147 25.01 20.13 11.46
CA ARG A 147 23.57 20.04 11.14
C ARG A 147 22.87 21.40 11.28
N ILE A 148 21.86 21.64 10.45
CA ILE A 148 21.02 22.84 10.49
C ILE A 148 20.05 22.71 11.67
N SER A 149 19.90 23.76 12.46
CA SER A 149 18.94 23.75 13.57
C SER A 149 17.51 23.67 13.04
N ASP A 150 16.61 23.06 13.82
CA ASP A 150 15.19 22.95 13.46
C ASP A 150 14.53 24.32 13.26
N GLN A 151 15.04 25.36 13.94
CA GLN A 151 14.57 26.74 13.81
C GLN A 151 14.95 27.36 12.47
N ASP A 152 16.16 27.07 11.97
CA ASP A 152 16.63 27.59 10.68
C ASP A 152 16.03 26.82 9.52
N ASP A 153 15.85 25.50 9.64
CA ASP A 153 15.17 24.68 8.62
C ASP A 153 13.69 25.07 8.49
N ARG A 154 13.04 25.41 9.61
CA ARG A 154 11.70 26.01 9.60
C ARG A 154 11.65 27.35 8.89
N ARG A 155 12.70 28.18 8.91
CA ARG A 155 12.72 29.44 8.13
C ARG A 155 12.77 29.17 6.63
N VAL A 156 13.44 28.10 6.21
CA VAL A 156 13.52 27.69 4.80
C VAL A 156 12.24 26.96 4.33
N LYS A 157 11.58 26.22 5.23
CA LYS A 157 10.33 25.49 4.96
C LYS A 157 9.05 26.27 5.33
N ARG A 158 9.18 27.44 5.93
CA ARG A 158 8.10 28.40 6.13
C ARG A 158 7.78 28.98 4.76
N GLU A 159 6.91 28.31 4.03
CA GLU A 159 5.72 28.89 3.40
C GLU A 159 4.92 27.70 2.85
N LEU A 160 4.45 26.83 3.75
CA LEU A 160 3.22 26.10 3.44
C LEU A 160 2.10 27.14 3.43
N PRO A 161 1.37 27.30 2.32
CA PRO A 161 0.33 28.32 2.25
C PRO A 161 -0.69 28.08 3.37
N PRO A 162 -1.11 29.15 4.07
CA PRO A 162 -2.11 29.03 5.12
C PRO A 162 -3.37 28.42 4.51
N LEU A 163 -3.80 27.28 5.07
CA LEU A 163 -5.01 26.62 4.63
C LEU A 163 -6.21 27.50 5.01
N PRO A 164 -7.19 27.72 4.12
CA PRO A 164 -8.33 28.56 4.43
C PRO A 164 -9.18 27.94 5.56
N PRO A 165 -9.82 28.76 6.41
CA PRO A 165 -10.61 28.28 7.55
C PRO A 165 -11.74 27.31 7.17
N ASN A 166 -12.22 27.36 5.93
CA ASN A 166 -13.32 26.54 5.42
C ASN A 166 -12.86 25.25 4.72
N MET A 167 -11.61 24.82 4.89
CA MET A 167 -11.12 23.60 4.25
C MET A 167 -11.69 22.35 4.93
N THR A 168 -12.45 21.55 4.18
CA THR A 168 -12.94 20.25 4.67
C THR A 168 -11.80 19.22 4.65
N PHE A 169 -11.49 18.65 5.81
CA PHE A 169 -10.54 17.55 5.93
C PHE A 169 -11.26 16.21 5.80
N GLY A 170 -10.66 15.26 5.08
CA GLY A 170 -11.19 13.91 4.92
C GLY A 170 -10.95 13.37 3.51
N THR A 171 -10.99 12.06 3.36
CA THR A 171 -10.93 11.42 2.04
C THR A 171 -12.30 11.58 1.39
N PRO A 172 -12.41 12.16 0.17
CA PRO A 172 -13.70 12.24 -0.51
C PRO A 172 -14.25 10.83 -0.71
N ALA A 173 -15.54 10.65 -0.48
CA ALA A 173 -16.23 9.43 -0.85
C ALA A 173 -16.15 9.29 -2.38
N ARG A 174 -15.61 8.16 -2.84
CA ARG A 174 -15.58 7.78 -4.26
C ARG A 174 -16.91 7.19 -4.68
#